data_AF-A0A6J2ED69-F1
#
_entry.id   AF-A0A6J2ED69-F1
#
_cell.length_a   1.000
_cell.length_b   1.000
_cell.length_c   1.000
_cell.angle_alpha   90.00
_cell.angle_beta   90.00
_cell.angle_gamma   90.00
#
_symmetry.space_group_name_H-M   'P 1'
#
loop_
_entity.id
_entity.type
_entity.pdbx_description
1 polymer ?
#
loop_
_entity_poly.entity_id
_entity_poly.type
_entity_poly.pdbx_seq_one_letter_code
_entity_poly.pdbx_strand_id
1 'polypeptide(L)'
;MAKSGKELDGQSVAALTALKRAVELDSESRYQQALVCYQEGIDLLMQVLRGTKDDTKKWNLRKQITGYMDRAEIVKKYLDQEKEDGKYHKQIKIEENATGFSYESLFQKHLNETLTEVWVQDPYIRQIHQLYNFLRFCEMLIKKPCKVKTIHLLTSLDVGSGKQQQSSGLQEIKESLQNHGVLLELEYSSSVHDREIRFNNGWMFKIGRGLDYFKKPQSRFSLGYYDFDLRPCHETTVDIFHNKHTQKI
;
A
#
# COMPACT_ATOMS: atom_id res chain seq x y z
N MET A 1 18.87 44.01 -30.47
CA MET A 1 19.33 43.26 -29.27
C MET A 1 18.31 43.22 -28.12
N ALA A 2 17.30 44.11 -28.04
CA ALA A 2 16.33 44.14 -26.93
C ALA A 2 15.26 43.01 -26.91
N LYS A 3 14.98 42.34 -28.04
CA LYS A 3 13.99 41.23 -28.10
C LYS A 3 14.43 39.98 -27.31
N SER A 4 15.71 39.62 -27.40
CA SER A 4 16.25 38.40 -26.76
C SER A 4 16.21 38.44 -25.23
N GLY A 5 16.36 39.61 -24.60
CA GLY A 5 16.34 39.75 -23.14
C GLY A 5 14.95 39.61 -22.52
N LYS A 6 13.90 40.14 -23.16
CA LYS A 6 12.50 40.00 -22.70
C LYS A 6 11.97 38.58 -22.84
N GLU A 7 12.41 37.88 -23.88
CA GLU A 7 12.01 36.50 -24.18
C GLU A 7 12.63 35.52 -23.17
N LEU A 8 13.89 35.74 -22.78
CA LEU A 8 14.57 34.99 -21.72
C LEU A 8 13.93 35.21 -20.34
N ASP A 9 13.49 36.43 -20.04
CA ASP A 9 12.81 36.77 -18.78
C ASP A 9 11.42 36.10 -18.70
N GLY A 10 10.66 36.13 -19.80
CA GLY A 10 9.37 35.42 -19.90
C GLY A 10 9.50 33.89 -19.75
N GLN A 11 10.52 33.29 -20.36
CA GLN A 11 10.81 31.85 -20.20
C GLN A 11 11.20 31.50 -18.76
N SER A 12 11.95 32.37 -18.07
CA SER A 12 12.31 32.16 -16.67
C SER A 12 11.09 32.19 -15.74
N VAL A 13 10.14 33.10 -15.98
CA VAL A 13 8.89 33.18 -15.19
C VAL A 13 8.01 31.95 -15.44
N ALA A 14 7.91 31.51 -16.70
CA ALA A 14 7.17 30.31 -17.06
C ALA A 14 7.77 29.06 -16.40
N ALA A 15 9.10 28.92 -16.41
CA ALA A 15 9.80 27.79 -15.79
C ALA A 15 9.54 27.72 -14.28
N LEU A 16 9.63 28.86 -13.58
CA LEU A 16 9.36 28.92 -12.15
C LEU A 16 7.90 28.59 -11.81
N THR A 17 6.96 29.04 -12.63
CA THR A 17 5.53 28.71 -12.48
C THR A 17 5.30 27.21 -12.61
N ALA A 18 5.86 26.58 -13.64
CA ALA A 18 5.74 25.14 -13.88
C ALA A 18 6.35 24.32 -12.74
N LEU A 19 7.55 24.68 -12.27
CA LEU A 19 8.24 23.99 -11.17
C LEU A 19 7.54 24.16 -9.84
N LYS A 20 7.00 25.34 -9.55
CA LYS A 20 6.20 25.57 -8.35
C LYS A 20 4.95 24.68 -8.35
N ARG A 21 4.27 24.60 -9.50
CA ARG A 21 3.13 23.70 -9.67
C ARG A 21 3.51 22.23 -9.52
N ALA A 22 4.67 21.84 -10.03
CA ALA A 22 5.18 20.47 -9.89
C ALA A 22 5.35 20.08 -8.40
N VAL A 23 5.94 20.97 -7.59
CA VAL A 23 6.12 20.74 -6.15
C VAL A 23 4.80 20.63 -5.39
N GLU A 24 3.82 21.49 -5.71
CA GLU A 24 2.48 21.40 -5.13
C GLU A 24 1.83 20.05 -5.44
N LEU A 25 1.82 19.65 -6.71
CA LEU A 25 1.25 18.37 -7.15
C LEU A 25 1.97 17.16 -6.55
N ASP A 26 3.29 17.24 -6.38
CA ASP A 26 4.08 16.20 -5.73
C ASP A 26 3.68 16.07 -4.24
N SER A 27 3.51 17.20 -3.54
CA SER A 27 3.01 17.21 -2.16
C SER A 27 1.57 16.68 -2.02
N GLU A 28 0.75 16.86 -3.05
CA GLU A 28 -0.60 16.30 -3.17
C GLU A 28 -0.61 14.83 -3.63
N SER A 29 0.56 14.18 -3.80
CA SER A 29 0.70 12.81 -4.33
C SER A 29 0.15 12.62 -5.76
N ARG A 30 0.02 13.69 -6.54
CA ARG A 30 -0.43 13.68 -7.95
C ARG A 30 0.75 13.49 -8.89
N TYR A 31 1.47 12.38 -8.71
CA TYR A 31 2.79 12.14 -9.31
C TYR A 31 2.83 12.19 -10.84
N GLN A 32 1.80 11.71 -11.54
CA GLN A 32 1.75 11.76 -13.01
C GLN A 32 1.78 13.20 -13.53
N GLN A 33 0.98 14.08 -12.94
CA GLN A 33 0.90 15.48 -13.34
C GLN A 33 2.12 16.26 -12.84
N ALA A 34 2.59 15.95 -11.63
CA ALA A 34 3.83 16.50 -11.09
C ALA A 34 5.02 16.22 -12.02
N LEU A 35 5.16 15.00 -12.52
CA LEU A 35 6.25 14.62 -13.43
C LEU A 35 6.23 15.44 -14.74
N VAL A 36 5.05 15.64 -15.33
CA VAL A 36 4.90 16.48 -16.53
C VAL A 36 5.35 17.91 -16.25
N CYS A 37 4.88 18.52 -15.15
CA CYS A 37 5.28 19.87 -14.76
C CYS A 37 6.78 19.98 -14.44
N TYR A 38 7.38 18.95 -13.84
CA TYR A 38 8.84 18.90 -13.63
C TYR A 38 9.58 18.88 -14.96
N GLN A 39 9.18 18.02 -15.91
CA GLN A 39 9.80 17.93 -17.23
C GLN A 39 9.71 19.26 -18.00
N GLU A 40 8.52 19.85 -18.07
CA GLU A 40 8.29 21.15 -18.72
C GLU A 40 9.12 22.27 -18.07
N GLY A 41 9.11 22.33 -16.73
CA GLY A 41 9.87 23.33 -15.98
C GLY A 41 11.38 23.21 -16.16
N ILE A 42 11.90 21.97 -16.15
CA ILE A 42 13.32 21.67 -16.40
C ILE A 42 13.71 22.03 -17.83
N ASP A 43 12.89 21.68 -18.82
CA ASP A 43 13.15 22.00 -20.23
C ASP A 43 13.20 23.52 -20.47
N LEU A 44 12.31 24.29 -19.84
CA LEU A 44 12.35 25.75 -19.87
C LEU A 44 13.60 26.31 -19.19
N LEU A 45 13.99 25.79 -18.01
CA LEU A 45 15.24 26.20 -17.35
C LEU A 45 16.48 25.87 -18.20
N MET A 46 16.47 24.75 -18.92
CA MET A 46 17.55 24.37 -19.83
C MET A 46 17.66 25.33 -21.03
N GLN A 47 16.54 25.85 -21.54
CA GLN A 47 16.53 26.91 -22.55
C GLN A 47 17.10 28.22 -22.01
N VAL A 48 16.68 28.63 -20.80
CA VAL A 48 17.23 29.81 -20.11
C VAL A 48 18.74 29.66 -19.87
N LEU A 49 19.21 28.47 -19.47
CA LEU A 49 20.63 28.19 -19.26
C LEU A 49 21.45 28.37 -20.54
N ARG A 50 20.92 27.93 -21.71
CA ARG A 50 21.60 28.09 -23.02
C ARG A 50 21.73 29.57 -23.42
N GLY A 51 20.75 30.40 -23.06
CA GLY A 51 20.76 31.84 -23.37
C GLY A 51 21.52 32.70 -22.35
N THR A 52 21.85 32.17 -21.17
CA THR A 52 22.54 32.91 -20.11
C THR A 52 24.04 32.99 -20.39
N LYS A 53 24.61 34.20 -20.34
CA LYS A 53 26.06 34.42 -20.54
C LYS A 53 26.86 34.45 -19.25
N ASP A 54 26.27 34.94 -18.17
CA ASP A 54 26.88 35.09 -16.85
C ASP A 54 27.17 33.73 -16.20
N ASP A 55 28.42 33.47 -15.82
CA ASP A 55 28.86 32.16 -15.33
C ASP A 55 28.35 31.84 -13.92
N THR A 56 28.17 32.87 -13.07
CA THR A 56 27.58 32.70 -11.73
C THR A 56 26.11 32.27 -11.85
N LYS A 57 25.35 32.93 -12.73
CA LYS A 57 23.95 32.58 -13.00
C LYS A 57 23.83 31.19 -13.64
N LYS A 58 24.71 30.83 -14.57
CA LYS A 58 24.75 29.47 -15.15
C LYS A 58 24.97 28.41 -14.07
N TRP A 59 25.90 28.64 -13.13
CA TRP A 59 26.18 27.69 -12.06
C TRP A 59 24.95 27.48 -11.17
N ASN A 60 24.29 28.57 -10.76
CA ASN A 60 23.05 28.51 -9.97
C ASN A 60 21.92 27.76 -10.70
N LEU A 61 21.71 28.07 -11.99
CA LEU A 61 20.71 27.41 -12.84
C LEU A 61 20.99 25.91 -12.95
N ARG A 62 22.24 25.51 -13.19
CA ARG A 62 22.63 24.09 -13.24
C ARG A 62 22.30 23.37 -11.94
N LYS A 63 22.62 23.98 -10.79
CA LYS A 63 22.31 23.40 -9.47
C LYS A 63 20.80 23.21 -9.27
N GLN A 64 19.98 24.20 -9.66
CA GLN A 64 18.53 24.08 -9.58
C GLN A 64 17.99 22.98 -10.51
N ILE A 65 18.46 22.96 -11.76
CA ILE A 65 18.07 21.95 -12.76
C ILE A 65 18.39 20.54 -12.23
N THR A 66 19.60 20.32 -11.70
CA THR A 66 19.98 19.03 -11.12
C THR A 66 19.03 18.62 -9.99
N GLY A 67 18.74 19.51 -9.03
CA GLY A 67 17.84 19.17 -7.93
C GLY A 67 16.42 18.79 -8.39
N TYR A 68 15.88 19.47 -9.40
CA TYR A 68 14.58 19.12 -9.97
C TYR A 68 14.63 17.84 -10.82
N MET A 69 15.71 17.61 -11.58
CA MET A 69 15.91 16.37 -12.33
C MET A 69 15.98 15.15 -11.41
N ASP A 70 16.74 15.23 -10.31
CA ASP A 70 16.86 14.14 -9.34
C ASP A 70 15.49 13.77 -8.78
N ARG A 71 14.67 14.77 -8.41
CA ARG A 71 13.30 14.53 -7.93
C ARG A 71 12.42 13.94 -9.03
N ALA A 72 12.48 14.47 -10.25
CA ALA A 72 11.72 13.97 -11.39
C ALA A 72 12.06 12.51 -11.72
N GLU A 73 13.34 12.12 -11.60
CA GLU A 73 13.76 10.74 -11.82
C GLU A 73 13.20 9.78 -10.76
N ILE A 74 13.19 10.20 -9.48
CA ILE A 74 12.56 9.43 -8.40
C ILE A 74 11.06 9.25 -8.67
N VAL A 75 10.35 10.33 -9.00
CA VAL A 75 8.92 10.29 -9.32
C VAL A 75 8.65 9.41 -10.54
N LYS A 76 9.50 9.47 -11.56
CA LYS A 76 9.40 8.62 -12.75
C LYS A 76 9.57 7.13 -12.40
N LYS A 77 10.60 6.77 -11.63
CA LYS A 77 10.82 5.38 -11.18
C LYS A 77 9.63 4.84 -10.39
N TYR A 78 9.07 5.67 -9.52
CA TYR A 78 7.85 5.33 -8.78
C TYR A 78 6.66 5.06 -9.73
N LEU A 79 6.43 5.94 -10.71
CA LEU A 79 5.34 5.78 -11.68
C LEU A 79 5.52 4.56 -12.60
N ASP A 80 6.75 4.24 -12.98
CA ASP A 80 7.04 3.07 -13.79
C ASP A 80 6.81 1.79 -12.98
N GLN A 81 7.27 1.75 -11.72
CA GLN A 81 6.97 0.66 -10.78
C GLN A 81 5.45 0.50 -10.58
N GLU A 82 4.73 1.60 -10.34
CA GLU A 82 3.27 1.57 -10.18
C GLU A 82 2.53 1.08 -11.45
N LYS A 83 3.07 1.32 -12.64
CA LYS A 83 2.49 0.81 -13.90
C LYS A 83 2.74 -0.68 -14.07
N GLU A 84 3.91 -1.17 -13.67
CA GLU A 84 4.22 -2.60 -13.68
C GLU A 84 3.38 -3.33 -12.64
N ASP A 85 3.31 -2.80 -11.42
CA ASP A 85 2.46 -3.31 -10.35
C ASP A 85 0.98 -3.30 -10.79
N GLY A 86 0.54 -2.25 -11.50
CA GLY A 86 -0.81 -2.19 -12.09
C GLY A 86 -1.14 -3.26 -13.13
N LYS A 87 -0.14 -3.97 -13.68
CA LYS A 87 -0.37 -5.16 -14.54
C LYS A 87 -0.28 -6.46 -13.76
N TYR A 88 0.17 -6.42 -12.52
CA TYR A 88 0.43 -7.58 -11.70
C TYR A 88 -0.87 -8.29 -11.33
N HIS A 89 -0.96 -9.54 -11.75
CA HIS A 89 -1.95 -10.51 -11.29
C HIS A 89 -1.24 -11.83 -11.06
N LYS A 90 -1.32 -12.35 -9.84
CA LYS A 90 -0.74 -13.63 -9.47
C LYS A 90 -1.77 -14.41 -8.67
N GLN A 91 -2.04 -15.62 -9.12
CA GLN A 91 -2.81 -16.60 -8.36
C GLN A 91 -1.86 -17.60 -7.70
N ILE A 92 -2.09 -17.89 -6.42
CA ILE A 92 -1.41 -18.94 -5.66
C ILE A 92 -2.46 -19.99 -5.30
N LYS A 93 -2.22 -21.24 -5.66
CA LYS A 93 -3.02 -22.38 -5.20
C LYS A 93 -2.35 -22.98 -3.97
N ILE A 94 -3.03 -22.92 -2.83
CA ILE A 94 -2.63 -23.63 -1.63
C ILE A 94 -3.29 -25.01 -1.71
N GLU A 95 -2.47 -26.03 -1.92
CA GLU A 95 -2.94 -27.41 -2.01
C GLU A 95 -3.38 -27.94 -0.64
N GLU A 96 -4.24 -28.96 -0.65
CA GLU A 96 -4.71 -29.61 0.58
C GLU A 96 -3.53 -30.15 1.42
N ASN A 97 -3.50 -29.81 2.71
CA ASN A 97 -2.41 -30.10 3.66
C ASN A 97 -1.07 -29.40 3.40
N ALA A 98 -0.99 -28.45 2.46
CA ALA A 98 0.24 -27.70 2.23
C ALA A 98 0.64 -26.86 3.46
N THR A 99 1.93 -26.56 3.57
CA THR A 99 2.55 -25.76 4.63
C THR A 99 3.38 -24.62 4.02
N GLY A 100 3.92 -23.73 4.85
CA GLY A 100 4.71 -22.56 4.41
C GLY A 100 3.87 -21.34 4.02
N PHE A 101 2.61 -21.29 4.47
CA PHE A 101 1.66 -20.24 4.15
C PHE A 101 1.19 -19.48 5.39
N SER A 102 2.11 -19.17 6.32
CA SER A 102 1.80 -18.17 7.34
C SER A 102 1.41 -16.83 6.69
N TYR A 103 0.72 -15.96 7.43
CA TYR A 103 0.42 -14.63 6.91
C TYR A 103 1.69 -13.87 6.53
N GLU A 104 2.73 -13.97 7.35
CA GLU A 104 4.02 -13.34 7.06
C GLU A 104 4.57 -13.84 5.72
N SER A 105 4.62 -15.16 5.50
CA SER A 105 5.04 -15.75 4.23
C SER A 105 4.21 -15.30 3.03
N LEU A 106 2.89 -15.17 3.20
CA LEU A 106 1.94 -14.82 2.15
C LEU A 106 2.01 -13.32 1.76
N PHE A 107 2.07 -12.42 2.75
CA PHE A 107 1.96 -10.99 2.55
C PHE A 107 3.30 -10.26 2.46
N GLN A 108 4.40 -10.80 3.00
CA GLN A 108 5.71 -10.11 3.15
C GLN A 108 6.17 -9.30 1.94
N LYS A 109 5.97 -9.79 0.71
CA LYS A 109 6.46 -9.13 -0.52
C LYS A 109 5.73 -7.83 -0.83
N HIS A 110 4.56 -7.62 -0.23
CA HIS A 110 3.67 -6.49 -0.46
C HIS A 110 3.59 -5.57 0.77
N LEU A 111 4.32 -5.92 1.83
CA LEU A 111 4.49 -5.13 3.04
C LEU A 111 5.72 -4.23 2.89
N ASN A 112 5.53 -2.92 2.99
CA ASN A 112 6.62 -1.95 2.92
C ASN A 112 6.27 -0.70 3.75
N GLU A 113 7.21 0.25 3.86
CA GLU A 113 7.03 1.45 4.69
C GLU A 113 5.90 2.38 4.24
N THR A 114 5.42 2.24 2.99
CA THR A 114 4.31 3.05 2.46
C THR A 114 2.94 2.55 2.92
N LEU A 115 2.89 1.33 3.47
CA LEU A 115 1.67 0.74 4.01
C LEU A 115 1.32 1.39 5.36
N THR A 116 0.29 2.24 5.34
CA THR A 116 -0.21 2.94 6.53
C THR A 116 -1.65 2.59 6.87
N GLU A 117 -2.40 2.02 5.94
CA GLU A 117 -3.83 1.72 6.12
C GLU A 117 -4.23 0.42 5.40
N VAL A 118 -5.03 -0.39 6.08
CA VAL A 118 -5.44 -1.73 5.64
C VAL A 118 -6.94 -1.91 5.81
N TRP A 119 -7.61 -2.46 4.79
CA TRP A 119 -9.00 -2.91 4.88
C TRP A 119 -9.06 -4.43 4.79
N VAL A 120 -9.81 -5.05 5.68
CA VAL A 120 -10.08 -6.48 5.74
C VAL A 120 -11.58 -6.68 5.68
N GLN A 121 -12.06 -7.31 4.61
CA GLN A 121 -13.42 -7.82 4.50
C GLN A 121 -13.35 -9.34 4.64
N ASP A 122 -13.87 -9.86 5.74
CA ASP A 122 -13.93 -11.30 5.97
C ASP A 122 -15.18 -11.64 6.80
N PRO A 123 -16.19 -12.30 6.22
CA PRO A 123 -17.42 -12.63 6.95
C PRO A 123 -17.20 -13.62 8.11
N TYR A 124 -16.09 -14.34 8.17
CA TYR A 124 -15.90 -15.44 9.11
C TYR A 124 -14.99 -15.10 10.27
N ILE A 125 -14.89 -13.84 10.71
CA ILE A 125 -14.18 -13.50 11.95
C ILE A 125 -15.15 -13.61 13.14
N ARG A 126 -15.50 -14.84 13.55
CA ARG A 126 -16.54 -15.10 14.57
C ARG A 126 -16.05 -15.95 15.74
N GLN A 127 -15.50 -17.12 15.44
CA GLN A 127 -15.05 -18.12 16.40
C GLN A 127 -13.69 -17.77 16.99
N ILE A 128 -13.35 -18.35 18.16
CA ILE A 128 -12.08 -18.07 18.87
C ILE A 128 -10.84 -18.23 17.97
N HIS A 129 -10.75 -19.31 17.19
CA HIS A 129 -9.61 -19.53 16.30
C HIS A 129 -9.53 -18.48 15.18
N GLN A 130 -10.67 -17.97 14.72
CA GLN A 130 -10.77 -16.93 13.69
C GLN A 130 -10.37 -15.56 14.25
N LEU A 131 -10.72 -15.27 15.51
CA LEU A 131 -10.22 -14.10 16.23
C LEU A 131 -8.69 -14.15 16.37
N TYR A 132 -8.13 -15.31 16.72
CA TYR A 132 -6.68 -15.50 16.75
C TYR A 132 -6.02 -15.41 15.38
N ASN A 133 -6.70 -15.86 14.32
CA ASN A 133 -6.25 -15.68 12.94
C ASN A 133 -6.14 -14.18 12.62
N PHE A 134 -7.17 -13.39 12.93
CA PHE A 134 -7.14 -11.95 12.75
C PHE A 134 -6.05 -11.27 13.61
N LEU A 135 -5.90 -11.68 14.87
CA LEU A 135 -4.84 -11.15 15.75
C LEU A 135 -3.44 -11.37 15.17
N ARG A 136 -3.11 -12.58 14.70
CA ARG A 136 -1.82 -12.88 14.05
C ARG A 136 -1.60 -12.05 12.79
N PHE A 137 -2.67 -11.81 12.02
CA PHE A 137 -2.60 -10.93 10.87
C PHE A 137 -2.25 -9.49 11.29
N CYS A 138 -2.87 -8.97 12.36
CA CYS A 138 -2.54 -7.66 12.90
C CYS A 138 -1.10 -7.60 13.46
N GLU A 139 -0.61 -8.64 14.15
CA GLU A 139 0.77 -8.69 14.64
C GLU A 139 1.79 -8.52 13.51
N MET A 140 1.56 -9.17 12.37
CA MET A 140 2.39 -9.01 11.17
C MET A 140 2.40 -7.56 10.67
N LEU A 141 1.26 -6.87 10.68
CA LEU A 141 1.13 -5.49 10.19
C LEU A 141 1.83 -4.45 11.06
N ILE A 142 2.10 -4.75 12.33
CA ILE A 142 2.75 -3.83 13.28
C ILE A 142 4.27 -4.04 13.31
N LYS A 143 4.76 -5.21 12.88
CA LYS A 143 6.20 -5.47 12.77
C LYS A 143 6.84 -4.58 11.69
N LYS A 144 8.11 -4.23 11.89
CA LYS A 144 8.91 -3.54 10.86
C LYS A 144 9.03 -4.43 9.61
N PRO A 145 9.00 -3.86 8.39
CA PRO A 145 9.13 -2.43 8.06
C PRO A 145 7.80 -1.63 8.04
N CYS A 146 6.67 -2.24 8.37
CA CYS A 146 5.36 -1.61 8.26
C CYS A 146 5.17 -0.43 9.22
N LYS A 147 4.37 0.56 8.81
CA LYS A 147 3.98 1.73 9.63
C LYS A 147 2.45 1.90 9.66
N VAL A 148 1.72 0.78 9.72
CA VAL A 148 0.26 0.78 9.73
C VAL A 148 -0.26 1.59 10.92
N LYS A 149 -1.24 2.46 10.65
CA LYS A 149 -1.91 3.33 11.61
C LYS A 149 -3.38 3.01 11.77
N THR A 150 -4.02 2.55 10.70
CA THR A 150 -5.45 2.26 10.71
C THR A 150 -5.72 0.91 10.05
N ILE A 151 -6.54 0.09 10.71
CA ILE A 151 -7.04 -1.18 10.21
C ILE A 151 -8.56 -1.09 10.22
N HIS A 152 -9.19 -1.36 9.09
CA HIS A 152 -10.63 -1.42 8.92
C HIS A 152 -11.04 -2.89 8.80
N LEU A 153 -11.87 -3.38 9.71
CA LEU A 153 -12.42 -4.73 9.64
C LEU A 153 -13.93 -4.66 9.40
N LEU A 154 -14.36 -5.20 8.27
CA LEU A 154 -15.75 -5.51 7.98
C LEU A 154 -15.95 -7.02 8.09
N THR A 155 -16.75 -7.44 9.06
CA THR A 155 -17.11 -8.86 9.27
C THR A 155 -18.61 -9.02 9.37
N SER A 156 -19.10 -10.25 9.38
CA SER A 156 -20.49 -10.52 9.67
C SER A 156 -20.69 -10.89 11.13
N LEU A 157 -21.81 -10.43 11.69
CA LEU A 157 -22.13 -10.65 13.09
C LEU A 157 -22.57 -12.11 13.30
N ASP A 158 -22.06 -12.75 14.34
CA ASP A 158 -22.48 -14.09 14.71
C ASP A 158 -23.91 -14.09 15.32
N VAL A 159 -24.54 -15.25 15.33
CA VAL A 159 -25.91 -15.43 15.86
C VAL A 159 -25.88 -16.14 17.22
N GLY A 160 -26.86 -15.83 18.08
CA GLY A 160 -26.99 -16.46 19.39
C GLY A 160 -25.85 -16.11 20.37
N SER A 161 -25.37 -17.11 21.10
CA SER A 161 -24.33 -16.94 22.14
C SER A 161 -22.95 -16.58 21.59
N GLY A 162 -22.65 -16.92 20.33
CA GLY A 162 -21.37 -16.61 19.67
C GLY A 162 -21.13 -15.11 19.49
N LYS A 163 -22.20 -14.31 19.42
CA LYS A 163 -22.13 -12.85 19.24
C LYS A 163 -21.33 -12.18 20.35
N GLN A 164 -21.58 -12.54 21.61
CA GLN A 164 -20.91 -11.90 22.74
C GLN A 164 -19.40 -12.18 22.72
N GLN A 165 -19.01 -13.42 22.41
CA GLN A 165 -17.61 -13.83 22.29
C GLN A 165 -16.90 -13.12 21.14
N GLN A 166 -17.56 -12.99 19.98
CA GLN A 166 -17.03 -12.25 18.84
C GLN A 166 -16.81 -10.78 19.21
N SER A 167 -17.83 -10.12 19.75
CA SER A 167 -17.77 -8.70 20.08
C SER A 167 -16.74 -8.41 21.18
N SER A 168 -16.67 -9.23 22.24
CA SER A 168 -15.68 -9.05 23.31
C SER A 168 -14.26 -9.29 22.80
N GLY A 169 -14.03 -10.35 22.03
CA GLY A 169 -12.70 -10.65 21.50
C GLY A 169 -12.19 -9.60 20.51
N LEU A 170 -13.05 -9.09 19.62
CA LEU A 170 -12.68 -7.99 18.71
C LEU A 170 -12.44 -6.68 19.46
N GLN A 171 -13.18 -6.43 20.55
CA GLN A 171 -12.97 -5.27 21.40
C GLN A 171 -11.63 -5.34 22.14
N GLU A 172 -11.25 -6.50 22.68
CA GLU A 172 -9.93 -6.72 23.30
C GLU A 172 -8.78 -6.52 22.29
N ILE A 173 -8.93 -7.03 21.06
CA ILE A 173 -7.96 -6.81 19.99
C ILE A 173 -7.84 -5.32 19.66
N LYS A 174 -8.98 -4.61 19.56
CA LYS A 174 -9.02 -3.16 19.30
C LYS A 174 -8.26 -2.37 20.37
N GLU A 175 -8.50 -2.65 21.65
CA GLU A 175 -7.82 -1.99 22.77
C GLU A 175 -6.31 -2.30 22.79
N SER A 176 -5.93 -3.55 22.51
CA SER A 176 -4.53 -3.96 22.41
C SER A 176 -3.79 -3.25 21.28
N LEU A 177 -4.41 -3.09 20.11
CA LEU A 177 -3.86 -2.34 18.97
C LEU A 177 -3.71 -0.86 19.28
N GLN A 178 -4.68 -0.28 19.99
CA GLN A 178 -4.64 1.12 20.40
C GLN A 178 -3.43 1.41 21.30
N ASN A 179 -3.05 0.48 22.17
CA ASN A 179 -1.84 0.59 23.00
C ASN A 179 -0.54 0.63 22.17
N HIS A 180 -0.57 0.15 20.94
CA HIS A 180 0.53 0.22 19.97
C HIS A 180 0.39 1.38 18.98
N GLY A 181 -0.58 2.29 19.20
CA GLY A 181 -0.83 3.45 18.34
C GLY A 181 -1.46 3.11 17.00
N VAL A 182 -2.21 2.00 16.93
CA VAL A 182 -2.96 1.56 15.74
C VAL A 182 -4.46 1.61 16.05
N LEU A 183 -5.22 2.30 15.20
CA LEU A 183 -6.67 2.38 15.26
C LEU A 183 -7.29 1.18 14.54
N LEU A 184 -8.18 0.45 15.23
CA LEU A 184 -9.04 -0.57 14.62
C LEU A 184 -10.48 -0.08 14.53
N GLU A 185 -10.95 0.12 13.30
CA GLU A 185 -12.34 0.42 12.97
C GLU A 185 -13.09 -0.89 12.68
N LEU A 186 -14.20 -1.10 13.38
CA LEU A 186 -14.98 -2.34 13.34
C LEU A 186 -16.36 -2.04 12.77
N GLU A 187 -16.70 -2.72 11.67
CA GLU A 187 -18.03 -2.69 11.08
C GLU A 187 -18.60 -4.10 10.95
N TYR A 188 -19.90 -4.22 11.15
CA TYR A 188 -20.63 -5.46 11.01
C TYR A 188 -21.66 -5.34 9.89
N SER A 189 -21.65 -6.30 8.96
CA SER A 189 -22.67 -6.42 7.91
C SER A 189 -23.13 -7.86 7.75
N SER A 190 -24.44 -8.07 7.68
CA SER A 190 -25.02 -9.39 7.43
C SER A 190 -24.95 -9.82 5.95
N SER A 191 -24.70 -8.87 5.04
CA SER A 191 -24.67 -9.11 3.59
C SER A 191 -23.25 -9.19 3.01
N VAL A 192 -22.21 -9.14 3.84
CA VAL A 192 -20.83 -9.30 3.37
C VAL A 192 -20.54 -10.77 3.07
N HIS A 193 -20.09 -11.04 1.85
CA HIS A 193 -19.71 -12.38 1.39
C HIS A 193 -18.29 -12.41 0.81
N ASP A 194 -17.81 -11.26 0.37
CA ASP A 194 -16.49 -11.11 -0.22
C ASP A 194 -15.39 -11.27 0.84
N ARG A 195 -14.30 -11.91 0.42
CA ARG A 195 -13.10 -12.16 1.22
C ARG A 195 -11.96 -11.39 0.56
N GLU A 196 -11.74 -10.17 1.01
CA GLU A 196 -10.85 -9.23 0.38
C GLU A 196 -10.00 -8.50 1.41
N ILE A 197 -8.71 -8.41 1.15
CA ILE A 197 -7.78 -7.59 1.92
C ILE A 197 -7.20 -6.54 0.98
N ARG A 198 -7.27 -5.28 1.37
CA ARG A 198 -6.76 -4.15 0.58
C ARG A 198 -5.74 -3.38 1.38
N PHE A 199 -4.65 -3.04 0.73
CA PHE A 199 -3.60 -2.18 1.25
C PHE A 199 -3.65 -0.83 0.54
N ASN A 200 -3.42 0.26 1.28
CA ASN A 200 -3.44 1.60 0.69
C ASN A 200 -2.29 1.89 -0.29
N ASN A 201 -1.27 1.01 -0.32
CA ASN A 201 -0.23 1.02 -1.35
C ASN A 201 -0.66 0.33 -2.67
N GLY A 202 -1.94 -0.03 -2.80
CA GLY A 202 -2.56 -0.51 -4.05
C GLY A 202 -2.70 -2.02 -4.17
N TRP A 203 -2.05 -2.81 -3.31
CA TRP A 203 -2.17 -4.26 -3.30
C TRP A 203 -3.52 -4.74 -2.78
N MET A 204 -4.08 -5.75 -3.43
CA MET A 204 -5.32 -6.40 -3.07
C MET A 204 -5.16 -7.92 -3.11
N PHE A 205 -5.82 -8.59 -2.16
CA PHE A 205 -5.78 -10.04 -2.00
C PHE A 205 -7.20 -10.56 -1.86
N LYS A 206 -7.57 -11.52 -2.70
CA LYS A 206 -8.80 -12.31 -2.54
C LYS A 206 -8.43 -13.73 -2.18
N ILE A 207 -8.83 -14.14 -0.98
CA ILE A 207 -8.50 -15.47 -0.45
C ILE A 207 -9.78 -16.29 -0.41
N GLY A 208 -9.77 -17.42 -1.10
CA GLY A 208 -10.93 -18.30 -1.23
C GLY A 208 -11.58 -18.65 0.10
N ARG A 209 -10.82 -18.76 1.20
CA ARG A 209 -11.29 -19.02 2.58
C ARG A 209 -11.13 -17.85 3.56
N GLY A 210 -10.75 -16.66 3.08
CA GLY A 210 -10.41 -15.53 3.94
C GLY A 210 -9.18 -15.84 4.78
N LEU A 211 -9.15 -15.37 6.03
CA LEU A 211 -8.09 -15.68 6.99
C LEU A 211 -8.22 -17.10 7.59
N ASP A 212 -9.27 -17.86 7.28
CA ASP A 212 -9.55 -19.17 7.91
C ASP A 212 -9.21 -20.38 7.00
N TYR A 213 -7.99 -20.37 6.44
CA TYR A 213 -7.47 -21.48 5.63
C TYR A 213 -6.59 -22.47 6.39
N PHE A 214 -6.32 -22.27 7.68
CA PHE A 214 -5.51 -23.19 8.47
C PHE A 214 -6.34 -24.35 9.03
N LYS A 215 -5.75 -25.54 9.07
CA LYS A 215 -6.36 -26.69 9.76
C LYS A 215 -6.13 -26.59 11.27
N LYS A 216 -7.00 -27.28 12.01
CA LYS A 216 -6.77 -27.55 13.43
C LYS A 216 -5.45 -28.33 13.62
N PRO A 217 -4.68 -28.06 14.68
CA PRO A 217 -3.47 -28.82 14.97
C PRO A 217 -3.81 -30.28 15.29
N GLN A 218 -2.86 -31.18 15.07
CA GLN A 218 -3.06 -32.63 15.29
C GLN A 218 -3.16 -32.97 16.78
N SER A 219 -2.40 -32.27 17.64
CA SER A 219 -2.41 -32.46 19.08
C SER A 219 -2.08 -31.16 19.80
N ARG A 220 -2.16 -31.16 21.15
CA ARG A 220 -1.86 -29.98 21.97
C ARG A 220 -0.40 -29.51 21.88
N PHE A 221 0.51 -30.41 21.52
CA PHE A 221 1.96 -30.17 21.46
C PHE A 221 2.54 -30.60 20.10
N SER A 222 1.76 -30.45 19.02
CA SER A 222 2.25 -30.74 17.67
C SER A 222 3.08 -29.59 17.12
N LEU A 223 4.06 -29.90 16.26
CA LEU A 223 4.72 -28.89 15.45
C LEU A 223 3.69 -28.10 14.63
N GLY A 224 3.98 -26.81 14.47
CA GLY A 224 3.08 -25.86 13.84
C GLY A 224 1.95 -25.35 14.73
N TYR A 225 1.94 -25.62 16.04
CA TYR A 225 0.93 -25.04 16.96
C TYR A 225 1.04 -23.51 17.04
N TYR A 226 2.26 -22.98 17.15
CA TYR A 226 2.53 -21.53 17.21
C TYR A 226 3.02 -20.97 15.89
N ASP A 227 3.90 -21.69 15.19
CA ASP A 227 4.42 -21.30 13.89
C ASP A 227 3.50 -21.81 12.77
N PHE A 228 2.80 -20.90 12.10
CA PHE A 228 1.82 -21.24 11.10
C PHE A 228 2.44 -21.59 9.75
N ASP A 229 3.75 -21.37 9.55
CA ASP A 229 4.45 -21.91 8.39
C ASP A 229 4.59 -23.44 8.46
N LEU A 230 4.50 -24.02 9.66
CA LEU A 230 4.49 -25.47 9.84
C LEU A 230 3.08 -26.06 9.94
N ARG A 231 2.02 -25.22 9.85
CA ARG A 231 0.63 -25.65 9.99
C ARG A 231 0.05 -26.12 8.65
N PRO A 232 -0.56 -27.32 8.58
CA PRO A 232 -1.28 -27.74 7.38
C PRO A 232 -2.46 -26.83 7.06
N CYS A 233 -2.62 -26.49 5.79
CA CYS A 233 -3.70 -25.66 5.28
C CYS A 233 -4.81 -26.50 4.63
N HIS A 234 -6.02 -25.94 4.58
CA HIS A 234 -7.08 -26.38 3.68
C HIS A 234 -6.79 -25.91 2.25
N GLU A 235 -7.26 -26.65 1.26
CA GLU A 235 -7.20 -26.21 -0.13
C GLU A 235 -7.91 -24.84 -0.30
N THR A 236 -7.21 -23.88 -0.90
CA THR A 236 -7.75 -22.56 -1.23
C THR A 236 -6.93 -21.90 -2.33
N THR A 237 -7.51 -20.90 -2.98
CA THR A 237 -6.80 -19.99 -3.87
C THR A 237 -6.54 -18.65 -3.18
N VAL A 238 -5.44 -18.00 -3.56
CA VAL A 238 -5.12 -16.62 -3.20
C VAL A 238 -4.84 -15.86 -4.48
N ASP A 239 -5.72 -14.93 -4.83
CA ASP A 239 -5.56 -14.03 -5.97
C ASP A 239 -4.97 -12.71 -5.48
N ILE A 240 -3.84 -12.32 -6.05
CA ILE A 240 -3.08 -11.12 -5.70
C ILE A 240 -3.06 -10.21 -6.92
N PHE A 241 -3.50 -8.97 -6.75
CA PHE A 241 -3.53 -8.00 -7.83
C PHE A 241 -3.36 -6.59 -7.28
N HIS A 242 -3.00 -5.66 -8.15
CA HIS A 242 -2.92 -4.24 -7.82
C HIS A 242 -4.18 -3.51 -8.31
N ASN A 243 -4.60 -2.45 -7.61
CA ASN A 243 -5.82 -1.70 -7.91
C ASN A 243 -5.93 -1.15 -9.35
N LYS A 244 -4.80 -0.89 -9.99
CA LYS A 244 -4.69 -0.46 -11.39
C LYS A 244 -4.95 -1.58 -12.39
N HIS A 245 -4.88 -2.85 -11.98
CA HIS A 245 -5.26 -4.00 -12.80
C HIS A 245 -6.78 -4.01 -13.03
N THR A 246 -7.55 -3.67 -12.00
CA THR A 246 -9.02 -3.66 -12.02
C THR A 246 -9.64 -2.43 -12.68
N GLN A 247 -8.87 -1.37 -12.96
CA GLN A 247 -9.35 -0.15 -13.63
C GLN A 247 -9.43 -0.26 -15.17
N LYS A 248 -9.19 -1.45 -15.74
CA LYS A 248 -9.43 -1.71 -17.16
C LYS A 248 -10.87 -2.19 -17.40
N ILE A 249 -11.87 -1.34 -17.17
CA ILE A 249 -13.20 -1.43 -17.78
C ILE A 249 -13.66 -0.02 -18.10
#